data_AF-T1CEP9-F1
#
_entry.id   AF-T1CEP9-F1
#
_cell.length_a   1.000
_cell.length_b   1.000
_cell.length_c   1.000
_cell.angle_alpha   90.00
_cell.angle_beta   90.00
_cell.angle_gamma   90.00
#
_symmetry.space_group_name_H-M   'P 1'
#
loop_
_entity.id
_entity.type
_entity.pdbx_description
1 polymer ?
#
loop_
_entity_poly.entity_id
_entity_poly.type
_entity_poly.pdbx_seq_one_letter_code
_entity_poly.pdbx_strand_id
1 'polypeptide(L)'
;VEDAENFQDKLDALDRLFNEVIPREISAEGNKNSQYPAALDMKCLSCSDSMVVSAPISDNSSYPALIAVSIKAIQIAHALMDMGFLVRGALAVGNVYRTDSNILGTGYQEAVKGEKEAHNPQILLTESAEQALNELIKCGRPRYAIFAKNELD
;
A
#
# COMPACT_ATOMS: atom_id res chain seq x y z
N VAL A 1 -6.30 -27.53 12.73
CA VAL A 1 -5.98 -26.11 12.47
C VAL A 1 -5.56 -25.59 13.82
N GLU A 2 -4.26 -25.68 14.12
CA GLU A 2 -3.73 -25.19 15.40
C GLU A 2 -3.62 -23.68 15.32
N ASP A 3 -4.27 -23.02 16.27
CA ASP A 3 -4.48 -21.58 16.28
C ASP A 3 -3.15 -20.83 16.31
N ALA A 4 -3.00 -19.87 15.40
CA ALA A 4 -1.82 -19.00 15.29
C ALA A 4 -1.58 -18.16 16.56
N GLU A 5 -2.54 -18.12 17.48
CA GLU A 5 -2.49 -17.41 18.77
C GLU A 5 -1.54 -18.05 19.80
N ASN A 6 -1.16 -19.32 19.64
CA ASN A 6 -0.27 -20.02 20.60
C ASN A 6 1.23 -19.93 20.27
N PHE A 7 1.61 -19.28 19.17
CA PHE A 7 3.01 -19.13 18.78
C PHE A 7 3.53 -17.74 19.14
N GLN A 8 4.17 -17.65 20.32
CA GLN A 8 4.79 -16.42 20.83
C GLN A 8 5.74 -15.77 19.80
N ASP A 9 6.50 -16.58 19.06
CA ASP A 9 7.40 -16.11 18.00
C ASP A 9 6.68 -15.39 16.84
N LYS A 10 5.44 -15.80 16.52
CA LYS A 10 4.62 -15.16 15.48
C LYS A 10 4.01 -13.85 15.99
N LEU A 11 3.64 -13.80 17.26
CA LEU A 11 3.15 -12.57 17.91
C LEU A 11 4.28 -11.54 18.01
N ASP A 12 5.49 -11.95 18.38
CA ASP A 12 6.67 -11.08 18.41
C ASP A 12 7.07 -10.61 17.00
N ALA A 13 6.91 -11.45 15.98
CA ALA A 13 7.09 -11.06 14.58
C ALA A 13 6.05 -10.04 14.12
N LEU A 14 4.78 -10.20 14.55
CA LEU A 14 3.70 -9.25 14.29
C LEU A 14 3.96 -7.91 14.99
N ASP A 15 4.44 -7.94 16.23
CA ASP A 15 4.74 -6.75 17.02
C ASP A 15 5.93 -5.98 16.43
N ARG A 16 6.96 -6.71 15.95
CA ARG A 16 8.04 -6.13 15.13
C ARG A 16 7.54 -5.56 13.81
N LEU A 17 6.57 -6.22 13.17
CA LEU A 17 5.98 -5.72 11.94
C LEU A 17 5.29 -4.36 12.17
N PHE A 18 4.42 -4.27 13.18
CA PHE A 18 3.65 -3.07 13.47
C PHE A 18 4.47 -1.94 14.09
N ASN A 19 5.47 -2.26 14.92
CA ASN A 19 6.24 -1.25 15.64
C ASN A 19 7.57 -0.89 14.98
N GLU A 20 8.15 -1.76 14.14
CA GLU A 20 9.46 -1.52 13.52
C GLU A 20 9.39 -1.46 11.98
N VAL A 21 8.77 -2.45 11.32
CA VAL A 21 8.83 -2.59 9.86
C VAL A 21 7.90 -1.60 9.15
N ILE A 22 6.63 -1.57 9.55
CA ILE A 22 5.62 -0.67 8.97
C ILE A 22 6.02 0.80 9.19
N PRO A 23 6.42 1.23 10.41
CA PRO A 23 6.91 2.59 10.63
C PRO A 23 8.19 2.89 9.86
N ARG A 24 9.11 1.94 9.71
CA ARG A 24 10.34 2.15 8.93
C ARG A 24 10.09 2.28 7.43
N GLU A 25 9.17 1.48 6.88
CA GLU A 25 8.82 1.56 5.47
C GLU A 25 7.95 2.78 5.17
N ILE A 26 7.20 3.30 6.12
CA ILE A 26 6.28 4.43 5.91
C ILE A 26 6.91 5.77 6.31
N SER A 27 7.83 5.76 7.27
CA SER A 27 8.57 6.95 7.68
C SER A 27 9.60 7.35 6.63
N ALA A 28 9.61 8.65 6.32
CA ALA A 28 10.56 9.28 5.41
C ALA A 28 12.04 9.12 5.81
N GLU A 29 12.32 8.70 7.05
CA GLU A 29 13.68 8.56 7.60
C GLU A 29 14.18 7.11 7.66
N GLY A 30 13.31 6.11 7.50
CA GLY A 30 13.64 4.69 7.72
C GLY A 30 14.45 4.03 6.61
N ASN A 31 14.59 4.71 5.47
CA ASN A 31 15.32 4.20 4.33
C ASN A 31 16.34 5.23 3.85
N LYS A 32 17.56 5.14 4.40
CA LYS A 32 18.76 5.85 3.90
C LYS A 32 19.03 5.60 2.40
N ASN A 33 18.31 4.65 1.78
CA ASN A 33 18.39 4.32 0.36
C ASN A 33 17.08 4.58 -0.43
N SER A 34 15.97 5.06 0.16
CA SER A 34 14.80 5.45 -0.65
C SER A 34 14.85 6.93 -0.97
N GLN A 35 15.15 7.27 -2.22
CA GLN A 35 14.95 8.59 -2.82
C GLN A 35 13.45 8.98 -2.92
N TYR A 36 12.58 8.44 -2.07
CA TYR A 36 11.17 8.86 -2.03
C TYR A 36 11.07 10.11 -1.16
N PRO A 37 10.64 11.26 -1.72
CA PRO A 37 10.64 12.49 -0.96
C PRO A 37 9.60 12.40 0.16
N ALA A 38 9.98 12.91 1.34
CA ALA A 38 9.10 13.19 2.48
C ALA A 38 7.87 14.09 2.13
N ALA A 39 7.74 14.52 0.87
CA ALA A 39 6.69 15.36 0.35
C ALA A 39 5.35 14.63 0.17
N LEU A 40 5.34 13.30 0.12
CA LEU A 40 4.12 12.51 0.15
C LEU A 40 3.77 12.29 1.62
N ASP A 41 2.82 13.09 2.14
CA ASP A 41 2.24 12.97 3.48
C ASP A 41 1.45 11.64 3.59
N MET A 42 2.15 10.50 3.51
CA MET A 42 1.55 9.17 3.55
C MET A 42 1.11 8.85 4.97
N LYS A 43 -0.09 8.30 5.10
CA LYS A 43 -0.64 7.85 6.37
C LYS A 43 -0.91 6.36 6.32
N CYS A 44 -0.58 5.70 7.41
CA CYS A 44 -0.87 4.30 7.62
C CYS A 44 -1.73 4.13 8.84
N LEU A 45 -2.81 3.38 8.69
CA LEU A 45 -3.69 3.00 9.79
C LEU A 45 -3.74 1.48 9.84
N SER A 46 -3.37 0.92 10.99
CA SER A 46 -3.56 -0.49 11.29
C SER A 46 -4.86 -0.66 12.07
N CYS A 47 -5.67 -1.64 11.66
CA CYS A 47 -6.91 -2.02 12.32
C CYS A 47 -6.96 -3.54 12.42
N SER A 48 -6.67 -4.08 13.61
CA SER A 48 -6.63 -5.52 13.87
C SER A 48 -5.67 -6.26 12.93
N ASP A 49 -6.19 -6.93 11.91
CA ASP A 49 -5.46 -7.72 10.90
C ASP A 49 -5.27 -6.99 9.57
N SER A 50 -5.82 -5.78 9.46
CA SER A 50 -5.89 -5.01 8.23
C SER A 50 -5.05 -3.76 8.33
N MET A 51 -4.37 -3.41 7.24
CA MET A 51 -3.56 -2.20 7.16
C MET A 51 -4.00 -1.34 5.97
N VAL A 52 -4.18 -0.05 6.22
CA VAL A 52 -4.65 0.93 5.24
C VAL A 52 -3.57 1.97 5.04
N VAL A 53 -3.04 2.03 3.82
CA VAL A 53 -2.05 3.04 3.41
C VAL A 53 -2.72 4.05 2.48
N SER A 54 -2.56 5.34 2.77
CA SER A 54 -3.16 6.42 1.98
C SER A 54 -2.15 7.54 1.72
N ALA A 55 -2.24 8.14 0.53
CA ALA A 55 -1.44 9.30 0.14
C ALA A 55 -2.35 10.37 -0.49
N PRO A 56 -2.12 11.67 -0.22
CA PRO A 56 -2.88 12.73 -0.86
C PRO A 56 -2.50 12.82 -2.34
N ILE A 57 -3.51 12.96 -3.20
CA ILE A 57 -3.31 13.25 -4.62
C ILE A 57 -3.04 14.75 -4.74
N SER A 58 -1.84 15.11 -5.18
CA SER A 58 -1.45 16.51 -5.38
C SER A 58 -0.73 16.67 -6.71
N ASP A 59 -1.18 17.63 -7.51
CA ASP A 59 -0.58 17.98 -8.80
C ASP A 59 0.84 18.55 -8.68
N ASN A 60 1.17 19.07 -7.49
CA ASN A 60 2.47 19.66 -7.17
C ASN A 60 3.53 18.62 -6.76
N SER A 61 3.16 17.34 -6.65
CA SER A 61 4.10 16.29 -6.28
C SER A 61 4.91 15.82 -7.49
N SER A 62 6.23 15.65 -7.30
CA SER A 62 7.08 15.09 -8.36
C SER A 62 6.75 13.63 -8.69
N TYR A 63 6.01 12.94 -7.80
CA TYR A 63 5.68 11.52 -7.85
C TYR A 63 4.18 11.29 -7.75
N PRO A 64 3.54 10.55 -8.69
CA PRO A 64 2.14 10.20 -8.58
C PRO A 64 1.85 9.43 -7.30
N ALA A 65 0.84 9.87 -6.53
CA ALA A 65 0.45 9.27 -5.26
C ALA A 65 0.12 7.77 -5.40
N LEU A 66 -0.55 7.38 -6.50
CA LEU A 66 -0.87 5.98 -6.79
C LEU A 66 0.40 5.11 -6.81
N ILE A 67 1.42 5.53 -7.55
CA ILE A 67 2.68 4.76 -7.67
C ILE A 67 3.40 4.66 -6.32
N ALA A 68 3.42 5.74 -5.55
CA ALA A 68 4.02 5.73 -4.22
C ALA A 68 3.34 4.73 -3.28
N VAL A 69 1.99 4.72 -3.26
CA VAL A 69 1.22 3.76 -2.45
C VAL A 69 1.41 2.34 -2.97
N SER A 70 1.41 2.11 -4.29
CA SER A 70 1.65 0.78 -4.87
C SER A 70 3.00 0.20 -4.45
N ILE A 71 4.08 0.99 -4.54
CA ILE A 71 5.42 0.53 -4.15
C ILE A 71 5.48 0.22 -2.66
N LYS A 72 4.86 1.06 -1.83
CA LYS A 72 4.80 0.81 -0.38
C LYS A 72 3.99 -0.44 -0.05
N ALA A 73 2.87 -0.66 -0.73
CA ALA A 73 2.10 -1.88 -0.59
C ALA A 73 2.92 -3.12 -0.96
N ILE A 74 3.71 -3.07 -2.05
CA ILE A 74 4.61 -4.14 -2.46
C ILE A 74 5.71 -4.37 -1.41
N GLN A 75 6.35 -3.31 -0.90
CA GLN A 75 7.39 -3.41 0.14
C GLN A 75 6.85 -4.08 1.41
N ILE A 76 5.66 -3.69 1.84
CA ILE A 76 5.01 -4.25 3.02
C ILE A 76 4.59 -5.70 2.77
N ALA A 77 4.05 -6.01 1.60
CA ALA A 77 3.72 -7.38 1.21
C ALA A 77 4.95 -8.29 1.16
N HIS A 78 6.09 -7.80 0.66
CA HIS A 78 7.36 -8.53 0.69
C HIS A 78 7.84 -8.80 2.12
N ALA A 79 7.83 -7.77 2.98
CA ALA A 79 8.24 -7.94 4.36
C ALA A 79 7.34 -8.93 5.13
N LEU A 80 6.04 -8.91 4.87
CA LEU A 80 5.08 -9.87 5.41
C LEU A 80 5.33 -11.29 4.88
N MET A 81 5.64 -11.41 3.58
CA MET A 81 5.95 -12.69 2.94
C MET A 81 7.23 -13.32 3.49
N ASP A 82 8.27 -12.52 3.74
CA ASP A 82 9.52 -12.99 4.37
C ASP A 82 9.29 -13.54 5.79
N MET A 83 8.26 -13.05 6.49
CA MET A 83 7.81 -13.53 7.79
C MET A 83 6.84 -14.72 7.70
N GLY A 84 6.46 -15.15 6.50
CA GLY A 84 5.53 -16.26 6.26
C GLY A 84 4.04 -15.86 6.28
N PHE A 85 3.72 -14.57 6.22
CA PHE A 85 2.35 -14.08 6.09
C PHE A 85 2.00 -13.81 4.62
N LEU A 86 0.81 -14.25 4.23
CA LEU A 86 0.25 -13.96 2.91
C LEU A 86 -0.70 -12.77 3.01
N VAL A 87 -0.59 -11.85 2.06
CA VAL A 87 -1.36 -10.60 2.06
C VAL A 87 -2.26 -10.58 0.84
N ARG A 88 -3.51 -10.15 1.06
CA ARG A 88 -4.41 -9.71 0.00
C ARG A 88 -4.75 -8.25 0.22
N GLY A 89 -5.09 -7.56 -0.85
CA GLY A 89 -5.50 -6.16 -0.76
C GLY A 89 -6.02 -5.63 -2.08
N ALA A 90 -6.40 -4.36 -2.08
CA ALA A 90 -6.67 -3.64 -3.31
C ALA A 90 -6.24 -2.18 -3.20
N LEU A 91 -5.91 -1.60 -4.35
CA LEU A 91 -5.56 -0.21 -4.54
C LEU A 91 -6.71 0.48 -5.26
N ALA A 92 -7.17 1.60 -4.71
CA ALA A 92 -8.22 2.42 -5.28
C ALA A 92 -7.84 3.91 -5.24
N VAL A 93 -8.41 4.68 -6.16
CA VAL A 93 -8.20 6.14 -6.25
C VAL A 93 -9.55 6.82 -6.06
N GLY A 94 -9.64 7.71 -5.08
CA GLY A 94 -10.88 8.42 -4.83
C GLY A 94 -10.83 9.38 -3.65
N ASN A 95 -11.98 9.94 -3.32
CA ASN A 95 -12.11 10.85 -2.18
C ASN A 95 -11.93 10.10 -0.87
N VAL A 96 -11.01 10.58 -0.05
CA VAL A 96 -10.72 10.03 1.27
C VAL A 96 -10.57 11.17 2.27
N TYR A 97 -11.41 11.15 3.30
CA TYR A 97 -11.22 11.89 4.53
C TYR A 97 -10.31 11.09 5.45
N ARG A 98 -9.21 11.71 5.88
CA ARG A 98 -8.14 11.06 6.65
C ARG A 98 -7.77 11.90 7.86
N THR A 99 -7.83 11.29 9.03
CA THR A 99 -7.23 11.81 10.27
C THR A 99 -6.14 10.84 10.74
N ASP A 100 -5.55 11.08 11.91
CA ASP A 100 -4.55 10.16 12.47
C ASP A 100 -5.17 8.85 12.99
N SER A 101 -6.50 8.81 13.14
CA SER A 101 -7.24 7.69 13.72
C SER A 101 -8.36 7.15 12.85
N ASN A 102 -8.76 7.84 11.78
CA ASN A 102 -9.88 7.45 10.94
C ASN A 102 -9.57 7.66 9.45
N ILE A 103 -10.01 6.72 8.63
CA ILE A 103 -10.00 6.82 7.18
C ILE A 103 -11.41 6.48 6.68
N LEU A 104 -12.02 7.40 5.93
CA LEU A 104 -13.39 7.31 5.44
C LEU A 104 -13.46 7.86 4.01
N GLY A 105 -14.34 7.34 3.18
CA GLY A 105 -14.59 7.89 1.85
C GLY A 105 -14.78 6.82 0.77
N THR A 106 -15.10 7.28 -0.44
CA THR A 106 -15.41 6.39 -1.57
C THR A 106 -14.18 5.60 -2.00
N GLY A 107 -12.99 6.20 -1.97
CA GLY A 107 -11.75 5.49 -2.28
C GLY A 107 -11.45 4.36 -1.30
N TYR A 108 -11.70 4.58 0.00
CA TYR A 108 -11.54 3.54 1.01
C TYR A 108 -12.57 2.41 0.86
N GLN A 109 -13.84 2.75 0.61
CA GLN A 109 -14.91 1.76 0.41
C GLN A 109 -14.64 0.88 -0.81
N GLU A 110 -14.14 1.46 -1.91
CA GLU A 110 -13.77 0.71 -3.10
C GLU A 110 -12.59 -0.23 -2.84
N ALA A 111 -11.54 0.25 -2.15
CA ALA A 111 -10.39 -0.59 -1.79
C ALA A 111 -10.80 -1.77 -0.90
N VAL A 112 -11.66 -1.56 0.10
CA VAL A 112 -12.18 -2.65 0.96
C VAL A 112 -13.03 -3.63 0.16
N LYS A 113 -13.84 -3.14 -0.79
CA LYS A 113 -14.61 -4.02 -1.66
C LYS A 113 -13.69 -4.88 -2.52
N GLY A 114 -12.67 -4.29 -3.13
CA GLY A 114 -11.67 -5.01 -3.93
C GLY A 114 -10.86 -6.03 -3.11
N GLU A 115 -10.47 -5.69 -1.88
CA GLU A 115 -9.78 -6.61 -0.96
C GLU A 115 -10.64 -7.84 -0.63
N LYS A 116 -11.95 -7.64 -0.39
CA LYS A 116 -12.90 -8.73 -0.14
C LYS A 116 -13.17 -9.59 -1.38
N GLU A 117 -13.09 -8.99 -2.57
CA GLU A 117 -13.24 -9.70 -3.84
C GLU A 117 -11.94 -10.43 -4.24
N ALA A 118 -10.78 -10.10 -3.66
CA ALA A 118 -9.54 -10.81 -3.87
C ALA A 118 -9.55 -12.17 -3.14
N HIS A 119 -9.64 -13.27 -3.91
CA HIS A 119 -9.66 -14.64 -3.36
C HIS A 119 -8.25 -15.22 -3.13
N ASN A 120 -7.23 -14.62 -3.77
CA ASN A 120 -5.84 -15.06 -3.74
C ASN A 120 -4.97 -14.01 -3.01
N PRO A 121 -3.75 -14.36 -2.57
CA PRO A 121 -2.79 -13.41 -1.99
C PRO A 121 -2.22 -12.49 -3.07
N GLN A 122 -3.03 -11.50 -3.45
CA GLN A 122 -2.72 -10.52 -4.49
C GLN A 122 -3.21 -9.14 -4.06
N ILE A 123 -2.53 -8.11 -4.55
CA ILE A 123 -2.98 -6.72 -4.41
C ILE A 123 -3.62 -6.33 -5.74
N LEU A 124 -4.95 -6.24 -5.76
CA LEU A 124 -5.70 -5.88 -6.97
C LEU A 124 -5.64 -4.38 -7.24
N LEU A 125 -5.59 -3.99 -8.51
CA LEU A 125 -5.96 -2.64 -8.90
C LEU A 125 -7.47 -2.60 -9.14
N THR A 126 -8.18 -1.72 -8.46
CA THR A 126 -9.59 -1.48 -8.77
C THR A 126 -9.74 -0.66 -10.05
N GLU A 127 -10.96 -0.59 -10.57
CA GLU A 127 -11.25 0.14 -11.81
C GLU A 127 -10.78 1.61 -11.74
N SER A 128 -10.98 2.28 -10.59
CA SER A 128 -10.50 3.67 -10.41
C SER A 128 -8.97 3.79 -10.45
N ALA A 129 -8.25 2.82 -9.86
CA ALA A 129 -6.79 2.79 -9.89
C ALA A 129 -6.25 2.46 -11.27
N GLU A 130 -6.89 1.55 -12.00
CA GLU A 130 -6.54 1.21 -13.38
C GLU A 130 -6.72 2.42 -14.31
N GLN A 131 -7.84 3.14 -14.20
CA GLN A 131 -8.09 4.37 -14.95
C GLN A 131 -7.01 5.43 -14.67
N ALA A 132 -6.70 5.68 -13.39
CA ALA A 132 -5.66 6.62 -12.99
C ALA A 132 -4.27 6.20 -13.50
N LEU A 133 -3.95 4.91 -13.48
CA LEU A 133 -2.70 4.39 -14.04
C LEU A 133 -2.62 4.62 -15.56
N ASN A 134 -3.71 4.34 -16.27
CA ASN A 134 -3.80 4.55 -17.72
C ASN A 134 -3.63 6.03 -18.10
N GLU A 135 -4.18 6.95 -17.32
CA GLU A 135 -3.97 8.39 -17.51
C GLU A 135 -2.51 8.79 -17.30
N LEU A 136 -1.85 8.25 -16.26
CA LEU A 136 -0.43 8.51 -16.00
C LEU A 136 0.47 8.02 -17.14
N ILE A 137 0.15 6.86 -17.72
CA ILE A 137 0.86 6.30 -18.89
C ILE A 137 0.67 7.21 -20.12
N LYS A 138 -0.57 7.63 -20.40
CA LYS A 138 -0.90 8.51 -21.55
C LYS A 138 -0.25 9.88 -21.46
N CYS A 139 -0.14 10.45 -20.25
CA CYS A 139 0.50 11.74 -20.02
C CYS A 139 2.05 11.68 -20.18
N GLY A 140 2.61 10.54 -20.58
CA GLY A 140 4.00 10.46 -21.01
C GLY A 140 5.01 10.73 -19.90
N ARG A 141 4.66 10.50 -18.62
CA ARG A 141 5.62 10.54 -17.51
C ARG A 141 6.44 9.23 -17.51
N PRO A 142 7.61 9.17 -18.20
CA PRO A 142 8.20 7.89 -18.62
C PRO A 142 8.86 7.12 -17.47
N ARG A 143 9.16 7.81 -16.36
CA ARG A 143 9.81 7.20 -15.19
C ARG A 143 8.92 6.23 -14.42
N TYR A 144 7.61 6.23 -14.64
CA TYR A 144 6.66 5.36 -13.94
C TYR A 144 6.13 4.21 -14.81
N ALA A 145 6.40 4.26 -16.12
CA ALA A 145 6.05 3.20 -17.08
C ALA A 145 6.83 1.89 -16.86
N ILE A 146 7.91 1.92 -16.06
CA ILE A 146 8.72 0.74 -15.71
C ILE A 146 7.88 -0.31 -14.95
N PHE A 147 6.88 0.13 -14.18
CA PHE A 147 5.98 -0.78 -13.46
C PHE A 147 4.89 -1.38 -14.34
N ALA A 148 4.54 -0.73 -15.47
CA ALA A 148 3.57 -1.24 -16.44
C ALA A 148 4.21 -2.17 -17.50
N LYS A 149 5.55 -2.19 -17.58
CA LYS A 149 6.28 -2.92 -18.63
C LYS A 149 6.57 -4.39 -18.30
N ASN A 150 6.32 -4.84 -17.08
CA ASN A 150 6.66 -6.21 -16.65
C ASN A 150 5.59 -7.26 -17.00
N GLU A 151 4.56 -6.93 -17.79
CA GLU A 151 3.53 -7.88 -18.23
C GLU A 151 3.35 -7.98 -19.76
N LEU A 152 4.32 -7.51 -20.55
CA LEU A 152 4.28 -7.67 -22.00
C LEU A 152 5.64 -8.09 -22.55
N ASP A 153 6.04 -9.32 -22.25
CA ASP A 153 6.92 -10.15 -23.07
C ASP A 153 6.46 -11.62 -22.99
#